data_AF-A0A9P6XG50-F1
#
_entry.id   AF-A0A9P6XG50-F1
#
_cell.length_a   1.000
_cell.length_b   1.000
_cell.length_c   1.000
_cell.angle_alpha   90.00
_cell.angle_beta   90.00
_cell.angle_gamma   90.00
#
_symmetry.space_group_name_H-M   'P 1'
#
loop_
_entity.id
_entity.type
_entity.pdbx_description
1 polymer ?
#
loop_
_entity_poly.entity_id
_entity_poly.type
_entity_poly.pdbx_seq_one_letter_code
_entity_poly.pdbx_strand_id
1 'polypeptide(L)'
;MTNDTNKRQSVTTKEIANIYSHLQNMMETTSLKQQRRLSNDSWLPITPAYSSSSLHKPTKPDCPCHHIIISNHSRYCALCDRRIPILDELHQENEKIQQALLDCQETLSAERKRFQRLEKNQVKIKKEQEETIKKVDEKSKGYISLQQDLKAIQEKLTTEKRVAEREKIDKMQVEGELEELSTRLFEEANKMVFSEKQEKHELQTELDHLKEELKGCRDKMEVKEMELKELKTKMASIDEHHVLSDGEEESDGDEKEALDGVLDPTAWALREFQDFVELSESVSIHKLHSTPFMKHSLMEDIEPCLRFGPQSRLGLKELYESMLLNTCFIEKVLDDVSDSHPIKCQACGQVKRKLPYRFRISMVDDWAYMDRYCRDRFVSVCEFYMFIRNIRQGHYNGHDILELFQESTRLKLQMFYSR
;
A
#
# COMPACT_ATOMS: atom_id res chain seq x y z
N MET A 1 27.31 10.10 47.45
CA MET A 1 26.07 10.04 48.26
C MET A 1 24.94 10.38 47.32
N THR A 2 23.98 9.54 46.93
CA THR A 2 23.43 8.27 47.39
C THR A 2 22.77 7.60 46.17
N ASN A 3 22.98 6.29 45.98
CA ASN A 3 22.29 5.49 44.95
C ASN A 3 21.02 4.88 45.56
N ASP A 4 19.84 5.32 45.14
CA ASP A 4 18.58 4.65 45.45
C ASP A 4 18.13 3.78 44.26
N THR A 5 18.23 2.47 44.48
CA THR A 5 17.78 1.42 43.55
C THR A 5 16.34 1.04 43.90
N ASN A 6 15.39 1.52 43.09
CA ASN A 6 13.97 1.19 43.26
C ASN A 6 13.68 -0.21 42.66
N LYS A 7 13.68 -1.22 43.53
CA LYS A 7 13.44 -2.63 43.20
C LYS A 7 11.94 -2.88 42.99
N ARG A 8 11.48 -2.86 41.73
CA ARG A 8 10.12 -3.31 41.37
C ARG A 8 9.99 -4.81 41.70
N GLN A 9 9.19 -5.13 42.73
CA GLN A 9 8.82 -6.51 43.04
C GLN A 9 7.90 -7.05 41.95
N SER A 10 8.28 -8.17 41.32
CA SER A 10 7.46 -8.88 40.35
C SER A 10 6.36 -9.65 41.08
N VAL A 11 5.10 -9.32 40.81
CA VAL A 11 3.92 -9.99 41.36
C VAL A 11 3.96 -11.46 40.94
N THR A 12 3.89 -12.36 41.91
CA THR A 12 3.99 -13.81 41.69
C THR A 12 2.63 -14.37 41.25
N THR A 13 2.65 -15.46 40.46
CA THR A 13 1.43 -16.18 40.04
C THR A 13 0.57 -16.64 41.22
N LYS A 14 1.18 -16.85 42.39
CA LYS A 14 0.49 -17.20 43.64
C LYS A 14 -0.29 -16.03 44.23
N GLU A 15 0.22 -14.81 44.12
CA GLU A 15 -0.49 -13.59 44.53
C GLU A 15 -1.67 -13.30 43.61
N ILE A 16 -1.50 -13.54 42.30
CA ILE A 16 -2.58 -13.43 41.32
C ILE A 16 -3.67 -14.45 41.63
N ALA A 17 -3.32 -15.72 41.88
CA ALA A 17 -4.29 -16.76 42.22
C ALA A 17 -5.05 -16.46 43.52
N ASN A 18 -4.38 -15.89 44.52
CA ASN A 18 -5.02 -15.46 45.77
C ASN A 18 -6.02 -14.31 45.54
N ILE A 19 -5.71 -13.35 44.65
CA ILE A 19 -6.62 -12.27 44.29
C ILE A 19 -7.86 -12.81 43.57
N TYR A 20 -7.68 -13.74 42.63
CA TYR A 20 -8.81 -14.38 41.94
C TYR A 20 -9.70 -15.18 42.89
N SER A 21 -9.12 -15.96 43.80
CA SER A 21 -9.87 -16.70 44.82
C SER A 21 -10.63 -15.77 45.77
N HIS A 22 -10.02 -14.65 46.17
CA HIS A 22 -10.67 -13.65 47.01
C HIS A 22 -11.83 -12.95 46.30
N LEU A 23 -11.66 -12.59 45.01
CA LEU A 23 -12.72 -12.00 44.20
C LEU A 23 -13.88 -12.99 43.99
N GLN A 24 -13.59 -14.28 43.81
CA GLN A 24 -14.61 -15.31 43.65
C GLN A 24 -15.45 -15.49 44.92
N ASN A 25 -14.82 -15.52 46.10
CA ASN A 25 -15.52 -15.51 47.39
C ASN A 25 -16.34 -14.23 47.60
N MET A 26 -15.87 -13.07 47.13
CA MET A 26 -16.64 -11.83 47.19
C MET A 26 -17.87 -11.86 46.25
N MET A 27 -17.75 -12.46 45.07
CA MET A 27 -18.88 -12.63 44.14
C MET A 27 -19.92 -13.63 44.68
N GLU A 28 -19.49 -14.74 45.28
CA GLU A 28 -20.38 -15.73 45.88
C GLU A 28 -21.12 -15.18 47.11
N THR A 29 -20.43 -14.43 47.98
CA THR A 29 -21.07 -13.77 49.13
C THR A 29 -22.01 -12.63 48.71
N THR A 30 -21.77 -11.99 47.57
CA THR A 30 -22.67 -10.99 46.99
C THR A 30 -23.90 -11.65 46.36
N SER A 31 -23.74 -12.79 45.69
CA SER A 31 -24.84 -13.59 45.12
C SER A 31 -25.79 -14.12 46.19
N LEU A 32 -25.27 -14.62 47.32
CA LEU A 32 -26.08 -15.06 48.46
C LEU A 32 -26.84 -13.91 49.16
N LYS A 33 -26.27 -12.69 49.17
CA LYS A 33 -26.96 -11.47 49.64
C LYS A 33 -28.02 -11.00 48.64
N GLN A 34 -27.82 -11.21 47.34
CA GLN A 34 -28.79 -10.90 46.29
C GLN A 34 -29.98 -11.88 46.32
N GLN A 35 -29.75 -13.17 46.54
CA GLN A 35 -30.81 -14.18 46.67
C GLN A 35 -31.66 -13.98 47.95
N ARG A 36 -31.06 -13.58 49.08
CA ARG A 36 -31.85 -13.18 50.27
C ARG A 36 -32.69 -11.91 50.06
N ARG A 37 -32.34 -11.06 49.09
CA ARG A 37 -33.12 -9.87 48.73
C ARG A 37 -34.24 -10.15 47.72
N LEU A 38 -34.15 -11.25 46.96
CA LEU A 38 -35.14 -11.63 45.93
C LEU A 38 -36.23 -12.60 46.43
N SER A 39 -36.11 -13.16 47.64
CA SER A 39 -37.16 -13.99 48.26
C SER A 39 -38.12 -13.24 49.20
N ASN A 40 -38.05 -11.90 49.25
CA ASN A 40 -38.91 -11.11 50.12
C ASN A 40 -39.71 -10.04 49.34
N ASP A 41 -40.19 -10.41 48.15
CA ASP A 41 -41.29 -9.69 47.49
C ASP A 41 -42.62 -10.15 48.10
N SER A 42 -42.86 -9.74 49.35
CA SER A 42 -44.21 -9.52 49.84
C SER A 42 -44.38 -8.03 50.02
N TRP A 43 -44.69 -7.36 48.90
CA TRP A 43 -45.22 -6.01 48.91
C TRP A 43 -46.56 -6.06 49.65
N LEU A 44 -46.53 -5.90 50.97
CA LEU A 44 -47.70 -5.43 51.69
C LEU A 44 -47.96 -3.99 51.23
N PRO A 45 -49.16 -3.68 50.72
CA PRO A 45 -49.52 -2.31 50.44
C PRO A 45 -49.68 -1.60 51.79
N ILE A 46 -48.69 -0.80 52.20
CA ILE A 46 -48.94 0.27 53.16
C ILE A 46 -49.60 1.39 52.37
N THR A 47 -50.88 1.19 52.05
CA THR A 47 -51.81 2.30 51.92
C THR A 47 -51.67 3.16 53.18
N PRO A 48 -51.66 4.51 53.12
CA PRO A 48 -52.18 5.26 54.24
C PRO A 48 -53.68 4.96 54.25
N ALA A 49 -54.06 3.86 54.90
CA ALA A 49 -55.40 3.78 55.40
C ALA A 49 -55.49 4.90 56.44
N TYR A 50 -55.93 6.07 55.97
CA TYR A 50 -56.89 6.84 56.74
C TYR A 50 -58.04 5.87 57.04
N SER A 51 -57.86 5.04 58.06
CA SER A 51 -58.95 4.43 58.79
C SER A 51 -59.49 5.52 59.71
N SER A 52 -60.00 6.60 59.11
CA SER A 52 -61.20 7.19 59.64
C SER A 52 -62.28 6.12 59.47
N SER A 53 -62.85 5.68 60.59
CA SER A 53 -63.85 4.62 60.75
C SER A 53 -63.31 3.26 61.20
N SER A 54 -62.74 3.20 62.41
CA SER A 54 -63.37 2.30 63.39
C SER A 54 -64.25 3.16 64.29
N LEU A 55 -65.53 3.27 63.94
CA LEU A 55 -66.56 3.51 64.94
C LEU A 55 -66.52 2.32 65.90
N HIS A 56 -65.65 2.38 66.91
CA HIS A 56 -66.03 1.78 68.18
C HIS A 56 -67.20 2.63 68.68
N LYS A 57 -68.43 2.11 68.50
CA LYS A 57 -69.56 2.56 69.30
C LYS A 57 -69.09 2.55 70.76
N PRO A 58 -69.10 3.68 71.47
CA PRO A 58 -68.78 3.67 72.89
C PRO A 58 -69.89 2.89 73.59
N THR A 59 -69.59 1.66 73.99
CA THR A 59 -70.40 0.96 74.97
C THR A 59 -70.19 1.68 76.31
N LYS A 60 -71.08 2.66 76.55
CA LYS A 60 -71.30 3.52 77.74
C LYS A 60 -70.74 4.96 77.62
N PRO A 61 -71.62 5.99 77.64
CA PRO A 61 -71.24 7.41 77.62
C PRO A 61 -70.76 7.95 78.99
N ASP A 62 -70.77 7.15 80.05
CA ASP A 62 -70.46 7.57 81.42
C ASP A 62 -69.00 7.31 81.83
N CYS A 63 -68.03 7.55 80.93
CA CYS A 63 -66.64 7.68 81.38
C CYS A 63 -66.41 9.11 81.88
N PRO A 64 -65.95 9.31 83.13
CA PRO A 64 -65.56 10.65 83.62
C PRO A 64 -64.57 11.37 82.70
N CYS A 65 -63.76 10.59 81.97
CA CYS A 65 -62.81 11.10 80.98
C CYS A 65 -63.45 11.94 79.85
N HIS A 66 -64.65 11.57 79.37
CA HIS A 66 -65.36 12.30 78.30
C HIS A 66 -65.96 13.64 78.78
N HIS A 67 -66.09 13.82 80.10
CA HIS A 67 -66.55 15.07 80.71
C HIS A 67 -65.38 16.01 81.05
N ILE A 68 -64.14 15.51 81.08
CA ILE A 68 -62.92 16.26 81.39
C ILE A 68 -62.19 16.68 80.10
N ILE A 69 -62.30 15.90 79.02
CA ILE A 69 -61.60 16.13 77.75
C ILE A 69 -62.63 16.25 76.62
N ILE A 70 -62.66 17.41 75.93
CA ILE A 70 -63.62 17.72 74.85
C ILE A 70 -63.31 16.95 73.55
N SER A 71 -62.02 16.74 73.25
CA SER A 71 -61.56 16.03 72.07
C SER A 71 -60.20 15.38 72.33
N ASN A 72 -59.85 14.37 71.52
CA ASN A 72 -58.58 13.65 71.63
C ASN A 72 -57.32 14.50 71.39
N HIS A 73 -57.48 15.80 71.11
CA HIS A 73 -56.40 16.78 70.92
C HIS A 73 -56.49 17.94 71.93
N SER A 74 -57.41 17.87 72.90
CA SER A 74 -57.58 18.93 73.89
C SER A 74 -56.50 18.85 74.96
N ARG A 75 -55.78 19.97 75.14
CA ARG A 75 -54.79 20.17 76.21
C ARG A 75 -55.42 20.79 77.47
N TYR A 76 -56.71 21.11 77.44
CA TYR A 76 -57.42 21.86 78.47
C TYR A 76 -58.61 21.04 79.00
N CYS A 77 -58.89 21.22 80.30
CA CYS A 77 -60.04 20.60 80.98
C CYS A 77 -61.35 21.25 80.53
N ALA A 78 -62.32 20.45 80.09
CA ALA A 78 -63.62 20.91 79.61
C ALA A 78 -64.47 21.66 80.66
N LEU A 79 -64.21 21.42 81.95
CA LEU A 79 -65.02 21.96 83.05
C LEU A 79 -64.48 23.26 83.64
N CYS A 80 -63.16 23.48 83.60
CA CYS A 80 -62.51 24.62 84.25
C CYS A 80 -61.50 25.36 83.36
N ASP A 81 -61.35 24.93 82.11
CA ASP A 81 -60.48 25.51 81.08
C ASP A 81 -58.99 25.62 81.46
N ARG A 82 -58.56 24.89 82.49
CA ARG A 82 -57.15 24.81 82.89
C ARG A 82 -56.41 23.80 82.02
N ARG A 83 -55.17 24.15 81.64
CA ARG A 83 -54.27 23.23 80.94
C ARG A 83 -54.00 22.00 81.80
N ILE A 84 -54.10 20.82 81.21
CA ILE A 84 -53.74 19.53 81.83
C ILE A 84 -52.28 19.23 81.44
N PRO A 85 -51.30 19.37 82.34
CA PRO A 85 -49.87 19.33 81.99
C PRO A 85 -49.44 18.03 81.31
N ILE A 86 -49.92 16.88 81.80
CA ILE A 86 -49.53 15.57 81.23
C ILE A 86 -50.06 15.34 79.81
N LEU A 87 -51.23 15.90 79.48
CA LEU A 87 -51.78 15.81 78.12
C LEU A 87 -51.05 16.76 77.18
N ASP A 88 -50.64 17.94 77.66
CA ASP A 88 -49.84 18.88 76.88
C ASP A 88 -48.45 18.32 76.56
N GLU A 89 -47.78 17.69 77.53
CA GLU A 89 -46.50 16.98 77.32
C GLU A 89 -46.64 15.85 76.28
N LEU A 90 -47.65 14.99 76.42
CA LEU A 90 -47.92 13.90 75.46
C LEU A 90 -48.26 14.43 74.07
N HIS A 91 -48.99 15.54 73.95
CA HIS A 91 -49.27 16.15 72.66
C HIS A 91 -48.02 16.76 72.01
N GLN A 92 -47.16 17.41 72.79
CA GLN A 92 -45.88 17.92 72.30
C GLN A 92 -44.94 16.79 71.87
N GLU A 93 -44.89 15.67 72.60
CA GLU A 93 -44.14 14.48 72.20
C GLU A 93 -44.68 13.86 70.91
N ASN A 94 -46.00 13.75 70.78
CA ASN A 94 -46.62 13.26 69.55
C ASN A 94 -46.32 14.17 68.35
N GLU A 95 -46.37 15.49 68.51
CA GLU A 95 -45.99 16.44 67.45
C GLU A 95 -44.51 16.28 67.06
N LYS A 96 -43.60 16.11 68.03
CA LYS A 96 -42.18 15.84 67.76
C LYS A 96 -41.97 14.52 67.01
N ILE A 97 -42.67 13.46 67.41
CA ILE A 97 -42.61 12.14 66.75
C ILE A 97 -43.17 12.23 65.32
N GLN A 98 -44.29 12.93 65.12
CA GLN A 98 -44.88 13.14 63.80
C GLN A 98 -43.93 13.93 62.89
N GLN A 99 -43.29 14.98 63.40
CA GLN A 99 -42.30 15.73 62.63
C GLN A 99 -41.09 14.86 62.27
N ALA A 100 -40.54 14.11 63.23
CA ALA A 100 -39.43 13.19 62.97
C ALA A 100 -39.80 12.10 61.96
N LEU A 101 -41.05 11.62 61.98
CA LEU A 101 -41.56 10.65 61.01
C LEU A 101 -41.65 11.24 59.60
N LEU A 102 -42.11 12.49 59.46
CA LEU A 102 -42.13 13.20 58.17
C LEU A 102 -40.71 13.41 57.63
N ASP A 103 -39.78 13.87 58.45
CA ASP A 103 -38.38 14.06 58.08
C ASP A 103 -37.72 12.72 57.66
N CYS A 104 -38.01 11.64 58.39
CA CYS A 104 -37.58 10.28 58.02
C CYS A 104 -38.19 9.79 56.70
N GLN A 105 -39.45 10.11 56.42
CA GLN A 105 -40.09 9.74 55.15
C GLN A 105 -39.48 10.51 53.97
N GLU A 106 -39.19 11.81 54.14
CA GLU A 106 -38.57 12.63 53.11
C GLU A 106 -37.15 12.13 52.78
N THR A 107 -36.33 11.88 53.81
CA THR A 107 -34.99 11.32 53.64
C THR A 107 -35.01 9.94 52.99
N LEU A 108 -35.93 9.04 53.38
CA LEU A 108 -36.12 7.76 52.72
C LEU A 108 -36.48 7.91 51.23
N SER A 109 -37.34 8.88 50.90
CA SER A 109 -37.71 9.15 49.51
C SER A 109 -36.53 9.67 48.67
N ALA A 110 -35.67 10.50 49.28
CA ALA A 110 -34.47 11.04 48.65
C ALA A 110 -33.43 9.94 48.40
N GLU A 111 -33.19 9.08 49.40
CA GLU A 111 -32.27 7.95 49.28
C GLU A 111 -32.78 6.89 48.28
N ARG A 112 -34.10 6.63 48.20
CA ARG A 112 -34.68 5.78 47.14
C ARG A 112 -34.40 6.33 45.75
N LYS A 113 -34.58 7.64 45.54
CA LYS A 113 -34.26 8.30 44.25
C LYS A 113 -32.76 8.21 43.95
N ARG A 114 -31.91 8.36 44.96
CA ARG A 114 -30.45 8.23 44.82
C ARG A 114 -30.06 6.80 44.41
N PHE A 115 -30.63 5.80 45.06
CA PHE A 115 -30.39 4.39 44.75
C PHE A 115 -30.78 4.06 43.30
N GLN A 116 -31.96 4.50 42.85
CA GLN A 116 -32.38 4.32 41.45
C GLN A 116 -31.43 4.99 40.44
N ARG A 117 -30.86 6.15 40.76
CA ARG A 117 -29.85 6.80 39.90
C ARG A 117 -28.56 5.99 39.85
N LEU A 118 -28.11 5.48 41.00
CA LEU A 118 -26.91 4.65 41.08
C LEU A 118 -27.08 3.32 40.33
N GLU A 119 -28.24 2.67 40.43
CA GLU A 119 -28.53 1.44 39.66
C GLU A 119 -28.50 1.70 38.15
N LYS A 120 -29.11 2.80 37.68
CA LYS A 120 -29.04 3.17 36.26
C LYS A 120 -27.61 3.42 35.79
N ASN A 121 -26.81 4.11 36.60
CA ASN A 121 -25.39 4.35 36.31
C ASN A 121 -24.59 3.05 36.29
N GLN A 122 -24.86 2.14 37.24
CA GLN A 122 -24.20 0.83 37.30
C GLN A 122 -24.48 0.00 36.04
N VAL A 123 -25.74 -0.02 35.56
CA VAL A 123 -26.10 -0.71 34.32
C VAL A 123 -25.40 -0.07 33.11
N LYS A 124 -25.35 1.27 33.06
CA LYS A 124 -24.66 1.98 31.97
C LYS A 124 -23.16 1.65 31.92
N ILE A 125 -22.48 1.72 33.06
CA ILE A 125 -21.05 1.41 33.17
C ILE A 125 -20.78 -0.06 32.79
N LYS A 126 -21.62 -1.00 33.23
CA LYS A 126 -21.49 -2.42 32.84
C LYS A 126 -21.59 -2.60 31.32
N LYS A 127 -22.54 -1.92 30.66
CA LYS A 127 -22.69 -1.98 29.21
C LYS A 127 -21.46 -1.41 28.48
N GLU A 128 -20.95 -0.26 28.93
CA GLU A 128 -19.73 0.34 28.38
C GLU A 128 -18.50 -0.55 28.57
N GLN A 129 -18.40 -1.24 29.72
CA GLN A 129 -17.35 -2.21 30.00
C GLN A 129 -17.42 -3.41 29.04
N GLU A 130 -18.61 -3.99 28.83
CA GLU A 130 -18.82 -5.09 27.88
C GLU A 130 -18.47 -4.70 26.43
N GLU A 131 -18.87 -3.50 26.00
CA GLU A 131 -18.52 -2.98 24.67
C GLU A 131 -17.01 -2.78 24.52
N THR A 132 -16.34 -2.30 25.57
CA THR A 132 -14.89 -2.12 25.57
C THR A 132 -14.16 -3.46 25.52
N ILE A 133 -14.63 -4.47 26.27
CA ILE A 133 -14.07 -5.84 26.23
C ILE A 133 -14.18 -6.41 24.82
N LYS A 134 -15.35 -6.29 24.15
CA LYS A 134 -15.53 -6.76 22.78
C LYS A 134 -14.54 -6.11 21.80
N LYS A 135 -14.36 -4.78 21.90
CA LYS A 135 -13.37 -4.05 21.07
C LYS A 135 -11.94 -4.51 21.32
N VAL A 136 -11.59 -4.81 22.57
CA VAL A 136 -10.27 -5.34 22.92
C VAL A 136 -10.10 -6.75 22.32
N ASP A 137 -11.09 -7.62 22.45
CA ASP A 137 -11.03 -8.98 21.89
C ASP A 137 -10.88 -8.99 20.37
N GLU A 138 -11.62 -8.14 19.66
CA GLU A 138 -11.50 -7.97 18.21
C GLU A 138 -10.09 -7.51 17.81
N LYS A 139 -9.54 -6.51 18.52
CA LYS A 139 -8.17 -6.03 18.29
C LYS A 139 -7.13 -7.09 18.62
N SER A 140 -7.31 -7.85 19.70
CA SER A 140 -6.42 -8.96 20.07
C SER A 140 -6.41 -10.07 19.02
N LYS A 141 -7.58 -10.43 18.46
CA LYS A 141 -7.66 -11.38 17.33
C LYS A 141 -6.93 -10.86 16.09
N GLY A 142 -7.12 -9.58 15.76
CA GLY A 142 -6.41 -8.93 14.65
C GLY A 142 -4.89 -8.93 14.85
N TYR A 143 -4.43 -8.62 16.06
CA TYR A 143 -3.01 -8.65 16.41
C TYR A 143 -2.40 -10.06 16.28
N ILE A 144 -3.10 -11.09 16.75
CA ILE A 144 -2.65 -12.49 16.62
C ILE A 144 -2.53 -12.91 15.16
N SER A 145 -3.52 -12.57 14.32
CA SER A 145 -3.47 -12.85 12.87
C SER A 145 -2.27 -12.15 12.23
N LEU A 146 -2.09 -10.86 12.51
CA LEU A 146 -0.96 -10.10 11.95
C LEU A 146 0.40 -10.64 12.42
N GLN A 147 0.49 -11.10 13.67
CA GLN A 147 1.69 -11.74 14.19
C GLN A 147 2.01 -13.07 13.48
N GLN A 148 0.99 -13.84 13.11
CA GLN A 148 1.15 -15.05 12.29
C GLN A 148 1.62 -14.71 10.87
N ASP A 149 1.03 -13.68 10.25
CA ASP A 149 1.42 -13.22 8.92
C ASP A 149 2.87 -12.73 8.89
N LEU A 150 3.29 -11.95 9.90
CA LEU A 150 4.68 -11.51 10.05
C LEU A 150 5.64 -12.69 10.17
N LYS A 151 5.28 -13.72 10.95
CA LYS A 151 6.11 -14.92 11.08
C LYS A 151 6.20 -15.69 9.76
N ALA A 152 5.09 -15.84 9.05
CA ALA A 152 5.06 -16.50 7.74
C ALA A 152 5.89 -15.75 6.69
N ILE A 153 5.82 -14.41 6.68
CA ILE A 153 6.64 -13.58 5.79
C ILE A 153 8.13 -13.70 6.15
N GLN A 154 8.46 -13.70 7.43
CA GLN A 154 9.84 -13.88 7.88
C GLN A 154 10.41 -15.23 7.45
N GLU A 155 9.64 -16.32 7.59
CA GLU A 155 10.03 -17.65 7.12
C GLU A 155 10.24 -17.65 5.59
N LYS A 156 9.30 -17.10 4.81
CA LYS A 156 9.44 -16.98 3.35
C LYS A 156 10.70 -16.21 2.95
N LEU A 157 10.94 -15.06 3.57
CA LEU A 157 12.13 -14.25 3.30
C LEU A 157 13.42 -15.04 3.59
N THR A 158 13.46 -15.83 4.67
CA THR A 158 14.64 -16.66 4.95
C THR A 158 14.82 -17.77 3.91
N THR A 159 13.74 -18.36 3.40
CA THR A 159 13.82 -19.38 2.36
C THR A 159 14.26 -18.79 1.03
N GLU A 160 13.72 -17.62 0.64
CA GLU A 160 14.11 -16.91 -0.58
C GLU A 160 15.58 -16.49 -0.53
N LYS A 161 16.06 -15.97 0.60
CA LYS A 161 17.50 -15.68 0.78
C LYS A 161 18.38 -16.92 0.58
N ARG A 162 17.95 -18.10 1.06
CA ARG A 162 18.69 -19.36 0.85
C ARG A 162 18.63 -19.86 -0.60
N VAL A 163 17.56 -19.56 -1.34
CA VAL A 163 17.45 -19.89 -2.76
C VAL A 163 18.35 -18.96 -3.57
N ALA A 164 18.25 -17.65 -3.35
CA ALA A 164 19.09 -16.66 -4.04
C ALA A 164 20.59 -16.89 -3.82
N GLU A 165 21.01 -17.25 -2.60
CA GLU A 165 22.42 -17.56 -2.35
C GLU A 165 22.90 -18.83 -3.10
N ARG A 166 22.03 -19.85 -3.22
CA ARG A 166 22.35 -21.05 -4.01
C ARG A 166 22.44 -20.74 -5.49
N GLU A 167 21.46 -20.02 -6.04
CA GLU A 167 21.46 -19.59 -7.44
C GLU A 167 22.69 -18.74 -7.77
N LYS A 168 23.13 -17.89 -6.84
CA LYS A 168 24.35 -17.10 -6.99
C LYS A 168 25.60 -17.98 -7.07
N ILE A 169 25.70 -19.00 -6.22
CA ILE A 169 26.83 -19.95 -6.25
C ILE A 169 26.83 -20.73 -7.56
N ASP A 170 25.66 -21.26 -7.95
CA ASP A 170 25.51 -22.03 -9.19
C ASP A 170 25.85 -21.16 -10.43
N LYS A 171 25.43 -19.90 -10.42
CA LYS A 171 25.79 -18.93 -11.47
C LYS A 171 27.30 -18.72 -11.57
N MET A 172 27.97 -18.47 -10.43
CA MET A 172 29.43 -18.30 -10.43
C MET A 172 30.15 -19.56 -10.94
N GLN A 173 29.62 -20.74 -10.63
CA GLN A 173 30.17 -22.00 -11.14
C GLN A 173 30.01 -22.09 -12.67
N VAL A 174 28.82 -21.83 -13.20
CA VAL A 174 28.56 -21.87 -14.65
C VAL A 174 29.38 -20.81 -15.39
N GLU A 175 29.50 -19.60 -14.85
CA GLU A 175 30.35 -18.55 -15.43
C GLU A 175 31.82 -19.00 -15.50
N GLY A 176 32.34 -19.65 -14.44
CA GLY A 176 33.70 -20.20 -14.45
C GLY A 176 33.88 -21.33 -15.48
N GLU A 177 32.91 -22.23 -15.61
CA GLU A 177 32.93 -23.30 -16.62
C GLU A 177 32.88 -22.74 -18.05
N LEU A 178 32.10 -21.68 -18.28
CA LEU A 178 32.03 -21.00 -19.57
C LEU A 178 33.33 -20.27 -19.91
N GLU A 179 33.95 -19.59 -18.94
CA GLU A 179 35.25 -18.96 -19.14
C GLU A 179 36.33 -19.99 -19.49
N GLU A 180 36.37 -21.12 -18.76
CA GLU A 180 37.32 -22.21 -19.05
C GLU A 180 37.08 -22.86 -20.41
N LEU A 181 35.82 -23.05 -20.81
CA LEU A 181 35.51 -23.57 -22.13
C LEU A 181 35.90 -22.58 -23.24
N SER A 182 35.62 -21.29 -23.03
CA SER A 182 35.94 -20.22 -23.96
C SER A 182 37.44 -20.10 -24.18
N THR A 183 38.25 -20.10 -23.10
CA THR A 183 39.72 -20.06 -23.23
C THR A 183 40.24 -21.25 -24.03
N ARG A 184 39.78 -22.47 -23.74
CA ARG A 184 40.17 -23.67 -24.49
C ARG A 184 39.76 -23.60 -25.96
N LEU A 185 38.56 -23.10 -26.27
CA LEU A 185 38.09 -22.95 -27.64
C LEU A 185 38.95 -21.95 -28.43
N PHE A 186 39.30 -20.82 -27.81
CA PHE A 186 40.18 -19.82 -28.42
C PHE A 186 41.59 -20.33 -28.61
N GLU A 187 42.14 -21.06 -27.62
CA GLU A 187 43.46 -21.68 -27.74
C GLU A 187 43.51 -22.66 -28.92
N GLU A 188 42.52 -23.54 -29.05
CA GLU A 188 42.47 -24.52 -30.14
C GLU A 188 42.21 -23.86 -31.51
N ALA A 189 41.32 -22.87 -31.59
CA ALA A 189 41.08 -22.10 -32.81
C ALA A 189 42.33 -21.32 -33.24
N ASN A 190 43.03 -20.67 -32.30
CA ASN A 190 44.27 -19.96 -32.60
C ASN A 190 45.35 -20.92 -33.09
N LYS A 191 45.45 -22.12 -32.50
CA LYS A 191 46.38 -23.16 -32.95
C LYS A 191 46.07 -23.63 -34.37
N MET A 192 44.80 -23.85 -34.69
CA MET A 192 44.35 -24.24 -36.04
C MET A 192 44.63 -23.15 -37.07
N VAL A 193 44.33 -21.89 -36.76
CA VAL A 193 44.61 -20.77 -37.66
C VAL A 193 46.11 -20.58 -37.83
N PHE A 194 46.90 -20.78 -36.77
CA PHE A 194 48.35 -20.72 -36.85
C PHE A 194 48.92 -21.80 -37.76
N SER A 195 48.47 -23.06 -37.64
CA SER A 195 48.93 -24.15 -38.50
C SER A 195 48.57 -23.90 -39.96
N GLU A 196 47.32 -23.49 -40.24
CA GLU A 196 46.87 -23.19 -41.61
C GLU A 196 47.67 -22.02 -42.22
N LYS A 197 47.97 -20.98 -41.43
CA LYS A 197 48.78 -19.84 -41.88
C LYS A 197 50.22 -20.26 -42.16
N GLN A 198 50.79 -21.14 -41.35
CA GLN A 198 52.14 -21.67 -41.54
C GLN A 198 52.21 -22.49 -42.83
N GLU A 199 51.30 -23.46 -43.01
CA GLU A 199 51.23 -24.29 -44.22
C GLU A 199 51.01 -23.46 -45.48
N LYS A 200 50.11 -22.47 -45.42
CA LYS A 200 49.92 -21.53 -46.54
C LYS A 200 51.18 -20.74 -46.87
N HIS A 201 51.94 -20.30 -45.86
CA HIS A 201 53.18 -19.57 -46.09
C HIS A 201 54.25 -20.45 -46.74
N GLU A 202 54.36 -21.70 -46.29
CA GLU A 202 55.25 -22.71 -46.87
C GLU A 202 54.89 -22.95 -48.36
N LEU A 203 53.62 -23.23 -48.66
CA LEU A 203 53.13 -23.41 -50.03
C LEU A 203 53.31 -22.16 -50.90
N GLN A 204 53.10 -20.97 -50.34
CA GLN A 204 53.32 -19.71 -51.06
C GLN A 204 54.80 -19.54 -51.44
N THR A 205 55.71 -19.89 -50.54
CA THR A 205 57.16 -19.82 -50.77
C THR A 205 57.58 -20.81 -51.87
N GLU A 206 57.04 -22.03 -51.85
CA GLU A 206 57.26 -23.02 -52.91
C GLU A 206 56.70 -22.55 -54.27
N LEU A 207 55.50 -21.95 -54.29
CA LEU A 207 54.92 -21.39 -55.51
C LEU A 207 55.78 -20.27 -56.10
N ASP A 208 56.30 -19.38 -55.26
CA ASP A 208 57.14 -18.28 -55.72
C ASP A 208 58.49 -18.80 -56.26
N HIS A 209 59.07 -19.83 -55.63
CA HIS A 209 60.25 -20.52 -56.15
C HIS A 209 59.99 -21.16 -57.52
N LEU A 210 58.89 -21.91 -57.67
CA LEU A 210 58.51 -22.54 -58.94
C LEU A 210 58.22 -21.50 -60.03
N LYS A 211 57.62 -20.35 -59.70
CA LYS A 211 57.43 -19.25 -60.64
C LYS A 211 58.76 -18.67 -61.13
N GLU A 212 59.74 -18.51 -60.24
CA GLU A 212 61.08 -18.05 -60.58
C GLU A 212 61.77 -19.04 -61.54
N GLU A 213 61.67 -20.35 -61.26
CA GLU A 213 62.19 -21.40 -62.14
C GLU A 213 61.52 -21.42 -63.52
N LEU A 214 60.18 -21.30 -63.55
CA LEU A 214 59.41 -21.22 -64.79
C LEU A 214 59.76 -19.98 -65.59
N LYS A 215 59.94 -18.83 -64.92
CA LYS A 215 60.40 -17.60 -65.56
C LYS A 215 61.80 -17.80 -66.15
N GLY A 216 62.72 -18.38 -65.39
CA GLY A 216 64.06 -18.72 -65.89
C GLY A 216 64.04 -19.68 -67.08
N CYS A 217 63.12 -20.64 -67.12
CA CYS A 217 62.92 -21.53 -68.28
C CYS A 217 62.27 -20.81 -69.46
N ARG A 218 61.29 -19.93 -69.20
CA ARG A 218 60.64 -19.10 -70.22
C ARG A 218 61.64 -18.18 -70.88
N ASP A 219 62.47 -17.48 -70.11
CA ASP A 219 63.51 -16.58 -70.63
C ASP A 219 64.50 -17.35 -71.51
N LYS A 220 64.88 -18.58 -71.11
CA LYS A 220 65.71 -19.46 -71.94
C LYS A 220 65.01 -19.85 -73.24
N MET A 221 63.72 -20.19 -73.19
CA MET A 221 62.95 -20.47 -74.40
C MET A 221 62.82 -19.23 -75.28
N GLU A 222 62.60 -18.04 -74.72
CA GLU A 222 62.52 -16.79 -75.48
C GLU A 222 63.84 -16.46 -76.17
N VAL A 223 64.98 -16.67 -75.50
CA VAL A 223 66.30 -16.55 -76.14
C VAL A 223 66.44 -17.55 -77.29
N LYS A 224 66.03 -18.81 -77.10
CA LYS A 224 66.07 -19.84 -78.14
C LYS A 224 65.11 -19.52 -79.30
N GLU A 225 63.94 -18.99 -79.01
CA GLU A 225 63.00 -18.52 -80.02
C GLU A 225 63.54 -17.30 -80.77
N MET A 226 64.26 -16.40 -80.11
CA MET A 226 64.91 -15.26 -80.76
C MET A 226 66.06 -15.72 -81.66
N GLU A 227 66.88 -16.68 -81.21
CA GLU A 227 67.90 -17.34 -82.05
C GLU A 227 67.26 -18.03 -83.26
N LEU A 228 66.14 -18.74 -83.07
CA LEU A 228 65.40 -19.39 -84.14
C LEU A 228 64.73 -18.38 -85.06
N LYS A 229 64.19 -17.27 -84.55
CA LYS A 229 63.65 -16.16 -85.34
C LYS A 229 64.77 -15.51 -86.15
N GLU A 230 65.94 -15.27 -85.58
CA GLU A 230 67.09 -14.76 -86.32
C GLU A 230 67.53 -15.74 -87.42
N LEU A 231 67.55 -17.05 -87.13
CA LEU A 231 67.80 -18.10 -88.11
C LEU A 231 66.71 -18.13 -89.19
N LYS A 232 65.45 -17.96 -88.79
CA LYS A 232 64.28 -17.92 -89.66
C LYS A 232 64.25 -16.64 -90.51
N THR A 233 64.72 -15.51 -90.01
CA THR A 233 64.90 -14.24 -90.76
C THR A 233 66.08 -14.34 -91.72
N LYS A 234 67.18 -15.02 -91.33
CA LYS A 234 68.27 -15.40 -92.25
C LYS A 234 67.78 -16.37 -93.34
N MET A 235 66.82 -17.23 -93.02
CA MET A 235 66.13 -18.09 -93.99
C MET A 235 65.02 -17.35 -94.78
N ALA A 236 64.44 -16.29 -94.21
CA ALA A 236 63.40 -15.44 -94.78
C ALA A 236 63.95 -14.22 -95.55
N SER A 237 65.24 -14.22 -95.90
CA SER A 237 65.70 -13.60 -97.16
C SER A 237 65.14 -14.32 -98.41
N ILE A 238 64.23 -15.27 -98.22
CA ILE A 238 63.23 -15.71 -99.19
C ILE A 238 61.88 -15.76 -98.45
N ASP A 239 60.96 -14.90 -98.87
CA ASP A 239 59.53 -14.80 -98.56
C ASP A 239 59.05 -14.19 -97.22
N GLU A 240 58.07 -13.28 -97.37
CA GLU A 240 57.55 -12.33 -96.39
C GLU A 240 56.00 -12.45 -96.22
N HIS A 241 55.50 -11.89 -95.10
CA HIS A 241 54.11 -11.56 -94.66
C HIS A 241 53.44 -12.50 -93.60
N HIS A 242 53.28 -12.08 -92.32
CA HIS A 242 52.21 -11.24 -91.64
C HIS A 242 50.89 -12.05 -91.42
N VAL A 243 50.17 -12.14 -90.28
CA VAL A 243 49.62 -11.19 -89.26
C VAL A 243 49.15 -11.96 -87.99
N LEU A 244 49.06 -11.22 -86.86
CA LEU A 244 48.65 -11.53 -85.48
C LEU A 244 47.15 -11.82 -85.26
N SER A 245 46.77 -12.47 -84.13
CA SER A 245 45.86 -11.92 -83.09
C SER A 245 45.62 -12.89 -81.91
N ASP A 246 45.89 -12.42 -80.68
CA ASP A 246 45.32 -12.84 -79.37
C ASP A 246 43.77 -12.70 -79.38
N GLY A 247 42.93 -13.16 -78.46
CA GLY A 247 43.04 -13.74 -77.11
C GLY A 247 41.67 -13.49 -76.40
N GLU A 248 41.25 -14.44 -75.54
CA GLU A 248 40.50 -14.33 -74.25
C GLU A 248 39.14 -13.57 -74.19
N GLU A 249 38.04 -14.21 -73.75
CA GLU A 249 37.44 -14.24 -72.36
C GLU A 249 36.94 -12.83 -71.90
N GLU A 250 35.83 -12.55 -71.18
CA GLU A 250 34.92 -13.27 -70.27
C GLU A 250 33.76 -12.28 -69.84
N SER A 251 32.82 -12.77 -68.99
CA SER A 251 32.16 -12.05 -67.85
C SER A 251 30.72 -11.48 -67.95
N ASP A 252 29.89 -11.97 -66.99
CA ASP A 252 28.88 -11.38 -66.07
C ASP A 252 27.89 -10.29 -66.54
N GLY A 253 26.67 -10.17 -66.00
CA GLY A 253 26.03 -10.72 -64.81
C GLY A 253 24.99 -9.71 -64.28
N ASP A 254 24.01 -10.24 -63.58
CA ASP A 254 23.13 -9.63 -62.56
C ASP A 254 21.79 -8.93 -62.87
N GLU A 255 20.83 -9.49 -62.14
CA GLU A 255 19.41 -9.21 -61.95
C GLU A 255 19.18 -8.04 -60.98
N LYS A 256 17.95 -7.50 -61.00
CA LYS A 256 17.45 -6.65 -59.91
C LYS A 256 15.94 -6.86 -59.73
N GLU A 257 15.56 -7.50 -58.63
CA GLU A 257 14.19 -7.53 -58.12
C GLU A 257 13.94 -6.36 -57.16
N ALA A 258 12.72 -5.82 -57.20
CA ALA A 258 12.16 -4.93 -56.19
C ALA A 258 10.77 -5.45 -55.83
N LEU A 259 10.50 -5.67 -54.54
CA LEU A 259 9.19 -6.08 -54.03
C LEU A 259 8.68 -5.08 -52.99
N ASP A 260 7.42 -4.70 -53.19
CA ASP A 260 6.59 -3.69 -52.52
C ASP A 260 6.10 -4.16 -51.13
N GLY A 261 5.97 -3.23 -50.19
CA GLY A 261 5.69 -3.50 -48.77
C GLY A 261 4.55 -2.64 -48.20
N VAL A 262 3.44 -3.30 -47.91
CA VAL A 262 2.26 -2.80 -47.18
C VAL A 262 2.68 -2.20 -45.82
N LEU A 263 2.27 -0.97 -45.50
CA LEU A 263 2.51 -0.34 -44.19
C LEU A 263 1.75 -1.08 -43.08
N ASP A 264 2.48 -1.79 -42.22
CA ASP A 264 2.03 -2.23 -40.90
C ASP A 264 1.95 -1.01 -39.95
N PRO A 265 0.77 -0.66 -39.38
CA PRO A 265 0.63 0.42 -38.40
C PRO A 265 1.57 0.30 -37.19
N THR A 266 1.96 -0.91 -36.83
CA THR A 266 2.86 -1.20 -35.71
C THR A 266 4.30 -0.79 -36.02
N ALA A 267 4.74 -0.95 -37.28
CA ALA A 267 6.09 -0.61 -37.70
C ALA A 267 6.35 0.91 -37.67
N TRP A 268 5.32 1.73 -37.96
CA TRP A 268 5.42 3.18 -37.85
C TRP A 268 5.56 3.64 -36.38
N ALA A 269 4.74 3.11 -35.48
CA ALA A 269 4.79 3.46 -34.07
C ALA A 269 6.10 3.03 -33.40
N LEU A 270 6.64 1.87 -33.78
CA LEU A 270 7.94 1.39 -33.31
C LEU A 270 9.07 2.32 -33.78
N ARG A 271 9.05 2.76 -35.04
CA ARG A 271 10.05 3.70 -35.57
C ARG A 271 9.98 5.06 -34.87
N GLU A 272 8.78 5.61 -34.67
CA GLU A 272 8.62 6.87 -33.94
C GLU A 272 9.12 6.78 -32.49
N PHE A 273 8.91 5.64 -31.83
CA PHE A 273 9.44 5.40 -30.49
C PHE A 273 10.96 5.27 -30.49
N GLN A 274 11.54 4.59 -31.47
CA GLN A 274 13.00 4.52 -31.63
C GLN A 274 13.61 5.92 -31.79
N ASP A 275 13.06 6.73 -32.70
CA ASP A 275 13.50 8.12 -32.91
C ASP A 275 13.42 8.93 -31.60
N PHE A 276 12.39 8.68 -30.78
CA PHE A 276 12.25 9.31 -29.47
C PHE A 276 13.34 8.89 -28.49
N VAL A 277 13.64 7.59 -28.37
CA VAL A 277 14.68 7.08 -27.45
C VAL A 277 16.02 7.73 -27.77
N GLU A 278 16.41 7.73 -29.06
CA GLU A 278 17.67 8.34 -29.52
C GLU A 278 17.72 9.85 -29.28
N LEU A 279 16.61 10.56 -29.50
CA LEU A 279 16.54 12.01 -29.33
C LEU A 279 16.46 12.42 -27.84
N SER A 280 15.85 11.60 -26.99
CA SER A 280 15.44 11.97 -25.64
C SER A 280 16.59 12.42 -24.73
N GLU A 281 17.78 11.81 -24.85
CA GLU A 281 18.95 12.14 -24.03
C GLU A 281 19.41 13.60 -24.24
N SER A 282 19.31 14.08 -25.48
CA SER A 282 19.77 15.41 -25.90
C SER A 282 18.74 16.53 -25.65
N VAL A 283 17.45 16.19 -25.61
CA VAL A 283 16.36 17.17 -25.48
C VAL A 283 16.16 17.58 -24.01
N SER A 284 16.02 18.89 -23.77
CA SER A 284 15.66 19.41 -22.44
C SER A 284 14.33 18.82 -21.97
N ILE A 285 14.23 18.46 -20.68
CA ILE A 285 13.00 17.89 -20.10
C ILE A 285 11.76 18.75 -20.37
N HIS A 286 11.89 20.08 -20.36
CA HIS A 286 10.78 21.01 -20.65
C HIS A 286 10.31 21.00 -22.11
N LYS A 287 11.11 20.45 -23.02
CA LYS A 287 10.78 20.32 -24.45
C LYS A 287 10.35 18.90 -24.82
N LEU A 288 10.23 17.96 -23.86
CA LEU A 288 9.84 16.59 -24.18
C LEU A 288 8.48 16.51 -24.87
N HIS A 289 7.47 17.29 -24.45
CA HIS A 289 6.15 17.30 -25.11
C HIS A 289 6.17 17.87 -26.54
N SER A 290 7.30 18.43 -27.00
CA SER A 290 7.45 18.88 -28.39
C SER A 290 7.92 17.78 -29.34
N THR A 291 8.38 16.63 -28.83
CA THR A 291 8.77 15.50 -29.67
C THR A 291 7.51 14.79 -30.22
N PRO A 292 7.55 14.20 -31.44
CA PRO A 292 6.38 13.56 -32.05
C PRO A 292 5.73 12.50 -31.16
N PHE A 293 6.52 11.53 -30.68
CA PHE A 293 6.05 10.46 -29.80
C PHE A 293 5.35 10.98 -28.53
N MET A 294 5.93 11.99 -27.87
CA MET A 294 5.36 12.54 -26.64
C MET A 294 4.13 13.38 -26.92
N LYS A 295 4.06 14.07 -28.06
CA LYS A 295 2.88 14.82 -28.48
C LYS A 295 1.69 13.88 -28.73
N HIS A 296 1.91 12.76 -29.40
CA HIS A 296 0.87 11.72 -29.57
C HIS A 296 0.45 11.13 -28.22
N SER A 297 1.42 10.73 -27.38
CA SER A 297 1.15 10.20 -26.04
C SER A 297 0.38 11.19 -25.16
N LEU A 298 0.67 12.49 -25.30
CA LEU A 298 -0.04 13.55 -24.57
C LEU A 298 -1.51 13.63 -24.99
N MET A 299 -1.79 13.66 -26.30
CA MET A 299 -3.14 13.83 -26.84
C MET A 299 -4.01 12.57 -26.70
N GLU A 300 -3.43 11.39 -26.90
CA GLU A 300 -4.19 10.13 -26.99
C GLU A 300 -4.36 9.43 -25.64
N ASP A 301 -3.38 9.56 -24.75
CA ASP A 301 -3.34 8.82 -23.48
C ASP A 301 -3.45 9.75 -22.27
N ILE A 302 -2.51 10.71 -22.13
CA ILE A 302 -2.31 11.47 -20.89
C ILE A 302 -3.44 12.48 -20.65
N GLU A 303 -3.77 13.32 -21.64
CA GLU A 303 -4.86 14.29 -21.50
C GLU A 303 -6.21 13.62 -21.26
N PRO A 304 -6.60 12.56 -22.00
CA PRO A 304 -7.81 11.80 -21.67
C PRO A 304 -7.77 11.19 -20.27
N CYS A 305 -6.63 10.66 -19.83
CA CYS A 305 -6.46 10.09 -18.49
C CYS A 305 -6.51 11.16 -17.38
N LEU A 306 -6.16 12.42 -17.64
CA LEU A 306 -6.27 13.51 -16.65
C LEU A 306 -7.56 14.33 -16.76
N ARG A 307 -8.45 14.02 -17.71
CA ARG A 307 -9.72 14.72 -17.86
C ARG A 307 -10.80 14.16 -16.91
N PHE A 308 -10.92 14.76 -15.72
CA PHE A 308 -11.87 14.33 -14.68
C PHE A 308 -13.30 14.90 -14.83
N GLY A 309 -13.60 15.59 -15.93
CA GLY A 309 -14.92 16.15 -16.22
C GLY A 309 -15.10 17.62 -15.77
N PRO A 310 -16.31 18.18 -15.94
CA PRO A 310 -16.56 19.63 -15.84
C PRO A 310 -16.47 20.19 -14.42
N GLN A 311 -16.48 19.34 -13.39
CA GLN A 311 -16.39 19.75 -11.99
C GLN A 311 -14.95 19.81 -11.48
N SER A 312 -13.98 19.40 -12.30
CA SER A 312 -12.56 19.46 -11.98
C SER A 312 -12.09 20.90 -11.86
N ARG A 313 -11.20 21.16 -10.90
CA ARG A 313 -10.57 22.48 -10.70
C ARG A 313 -9.08 22.48 -11.01
N LEU A 314 -8.59 21.43 -11.68
CA LEU A 314 -7.18 21.25 -11.97
C LEU A 314 -6.87 21.66 -13.41
N GLY A 315 -5.82 22.46 -13.59
CA GLY A 315 -5.28 22.76 -14.92
C GLY A 315 -4.54 21.55 -15.48
N LEU A 316 -4.98 21.03 -16.63
CA LEU A 316 -4.35 19.87 -17.28
C LEU A 316 -2.86 20.12 -17.55
N LYS A 317 -2.53 21.31 -18.05
CA LYS A 317 -1.15 21.70 -18.36
C LYS A 317 -0.24 21.68 -17.15
N GLU A 318 -0.67 22.30 -16.07
CA GLU A 318 0.08 22.32 -14.81
C GLU A 318 0.26 20.90 -14.26
N LEU A 319 -0.77 20.05 -14.36
CA LEU A 319 -0.69 18.67 -13.91
C LEU A 319 0.38 17.87 -14.66
N TYR A 320 0.31 17.81 -15.98
CA TYR A 320 1.24 16.97 -16.74
C TYR A 320 2.66 17.55 -16.75
N GLU A 321 2.83 18.88 -16.61
CA GLU A 321 4.15 19.50 -16.45
C GLU A 321 4.76 19.12 -15.09
N SER A 322 4.00 19.22 -14.00
CA SER A 322 4.49 18.83 -12.67
C SER A 322 4.70 17.33 -12.50
N MET A 323 3.88 16.49 -13.13
CA MET A 323 4.10 15.04 -13.19
C MET A 323 5.37 14.70 -13.98
N LEU A 324 5.63 15.40 -15.09
CA LEU A 324 6.86 15.26 -15.87
C LEU A 324 8.09 15.68 -15.07
N LEU A 325 8.01 16.79 -14.33
CA LEU A 325 9.10 17.31 -13.48
C LEU A 325 9.24 16.58 -12.14
N ASN A 326 8.38 15.60 -11.86
CA ASN A 326 8.37 14.82 -10.62
C ASN A 326 8.21 15.68 -9.34
N THR A 327 7.38 16.72 -9.40
CA THR A 327 7.08 17.59 -8.25
C THR A 327 5.79 17.22 -7.53
N CYS A 328 5.00 16.29 -8.11
CA CYS A 328 3.74 15.84 -7.55
C CYS A 328 3.95 14.79 -6.44
N PHE A 329 3.27 14.97 -5.30
CA PHE A 329 3.30 14.03 -4.19
C PHE A 329 1.90 13.49 -3.93
N ILE A 330 1.78 12.18 -3.67
CA ILE A 330 0.52 11.50 -3.37
C ILE A 330 0.72 10.66 -2.12
N GLU A 331 -0.15 10.84 -1.12
CA GLU A 331 -0.06 10.14 0.16
C GLU A 331 -1.43 9.59 0.58
N LYS A 332 -1.41 8.48 1.32
CA LYS A 332 -2.60 7.94 1.97
C LYS A 332 -2.85 8.69 3.29
N VAL A 333 -4.09 9.09 3.51
CA VAL A 333 -4.50 9.75 4.76
C VAL A 333 -4.80 8.66 5.80
N LEU A 334 -4.21 8.79 6.99
CA LEU A 334 -4.47 7.89 8.13
C LEU A 334 -5.89 8.16 8.68
N ASP A 335 -6.55 7.12 9.18
CA ASP A 335 -7.99 7.08 9.49
C ASP A 335 -8.45 7.99 10.66
N ASP A 336 -7.59 8.87 11.19
CA ASP A 336 -7.85 9.67 12.40
C ASP A 336 -8.56 11.02 12.15
N VAL A 337 -8.93 11.35 10.91
CA VAL A 337 -9.63 12.61 10.61
C VAL A 337 -11.15 12.40 10.65
N SER A 338 -11.73 12.82 11.77
CA SER A 338 -13.16 12.81 12.14
C SER A 338 -14.17 12.80 10.98
N ASP A 339 -15.10 11.84 11.04
CA ASP A 339 -16.29 11.58 10.22
C ASP A 339 -17.31 12.74 10.07
N SER A 340 -16.95 13.97 10.42
CA SER A 340 -17.93 15.03 10.67
C SER A 340 -18.34 15.86 9.45
N HIS A 341 -17.57 15.87 8.35
CA HIS A 341 -17.90 16.70 7.18
C HIS A 341 -17.58 16.02 5.83
N PRO A 342 -18.51 16.03 4.85
CA PRO A 342 -18.25 15.51 3.53
C PRO A 342 -17.20 16.35 2.79
N ILE A 343 -16.16 15.68 2.26
CA ILE A 343 -15.02 16.33 1.61
C ILE A 343 -15.19 16.23 0.09
N LYS A 344 -14.93 17.33 -0.61
CA LYS A 344 -14.98 17.38 -2.08
C LYS A 344 -13.65 16.90 -2.66
N CYS A 345 -13.70 15.95 -3.59
CA CYS A 345 -12.52 15.53 -4.35
C CYS A 345 -12.06 16.67 -5.25
N GLN A 346 -10.79 17.08 -5.15
CA GLN A 346 -10.26 18.18 -5.96
C GLN A 346 -10.13 17.80 -7.44
N ALA A 347 -9.90 16.52 -7.74
CA ALA A 347 -9.75 16.02 -9.09
C ALA A 347 -11.09 15.93 -9.83
N CYS A 348 -12.03 15.08 -9.39
CA CYS A 348 -13.33 14.91 -10.07
C CYS A 348 -14.43 15.87 -9.61
N GLY A 349 -14.20 16.64 -8.55
CA GLY A 349 -15.20 17.55 -7.99
C GLY A 349 -16.34 16.88 -7.23
N GLN A 350 -16.38 15.54 -7.15
CA GLN A 350 -17.45 14.82 -6.47
C GLN A 350 -17.30 14.93 -4.96
N VAL A 351 -18.42 15.13 -4.27
CA VAL A 351 -18.48 15.13 -2.80
C VAL A 351 -18.55 13.68 -2.32
N LYS A 352 -17.63 13.29 -1.44
CA LYS A 352 -17.57 11.93 -0.89
C LYS A 352 -17.56 11.99 0.64
N ARG A 353 -18.04 10.92 1.28
CA ARG A 353 -17.99 10.79 2.76
C ARG A 353 -16.56 10.70 3.28
N LYS A 354 -15.67 10.05 2.51
CA LYS A 354 -14.27 9.84 2.86
C LYS A 354 -13.39 9.89 1.61
N LEU A 355 -12.27 10.60 1.70
CA LEU A 355 -11.24 10.67 0.66
C LEU A 355 -9.93 10.11 1.23
N PRO A 356 -9.52 8.89 0.85
CA PRO A 356 -8.40 8.20 1.47
C PRO A 356 -7.02 8.70 1.03
N TYR A 357 -6.96 9.59 0.04
CA TYR A 357 -5.71 10.10 -0.52
C TYR A 357 -5.68 11.62 -0.51
N ARG A 358 -4.48 12.17 -0.40
CA ARG A 358 -4.19 13.58 -0.62
C ARG A 358 -3.02 13.73 -1.58
N PHE A 359 -2.98 14.82 -2.31
CA PHE A 359 -1.90 15.14 -3.24
C PHE A 359 -1.56 16.63 -3.21
N ARG A 360 -0.36 16.97 -3.69
CA ARG A 360 0.07 18.34 -3.99
C ARG A 360 0.92 18.31 -5.26
N ILE A 361 0.78 19.32 -6.11
CA ILE A 361 1.39 19.37 -7.45
C ILE A 361 2.80 20.00 -7.39
N SER A 362 2.98 20.97 -6.48
CA SER A 362 4.26 21.56 -6.07
C SER A 362 4.50 21.37 -4.57
N MET A 363 5.75 21.55 -4.13
CA MET A 363 6.08 21.53 -2.70
C MET A 363 5.47 22.70 -1.92
N VAL A 364 5.16 23.79 -2.61
CA VAL A 364 4.60 25.02 -2.04
C VAL A 364 3.07 24.97 -1.98
N ASP A 365 2.44 24.07 -2.73
CA ASP A 365 0.98 23.97 -2.78
C ASP A 365 0.42 23.31 -1.51
N ASP A 366 -0.79 23.73 -1.16
CA ASP A 366 -1.59 23.08 -0.13
C ASP A 366 -2.01 21.67 -0.54
N TRP A 367 -2.17 20.79 0.45
CA TRP A 367 -2.66 19.43 0.23
C TRP A 367 -4.13 19.44 -0.20
N ALA A 368 -4.41 18.80 -1.33
CA ALA A 368 -5.75 18.57 -1.84
C ALA A 368 -6.16 17.10 -1.67
N TYR A 369 -7.44 16.86 -1.35
CA TYR A 369 -7.95 15.50 -1.17
C TYR A 369 -8.48 14.91 -2.48
N MET A 370 -8.28 13.60 -2.66
CA MET A 370 -8.75 12.87 -3.83
C MET A 370 -9.31 11.49 -3.48
N ASP A 371 -10.19 10.97 -4.35
CA ASP A 371 -10.74 9.64 -4.18
C ASP A 371 -9.82 8.57 -4.79
N ARG A 372 -10.17 7.30 -4.60
CA ARG A 372 -9.37 6.18 -5.08
C ARG A 372 -9.25 6.17 -6.61
N TYR A 373 -10.35 6.42 -7.32
CA TYR A 373 -10.37 6.37 -8.79
C TYR A 373 -9.52 7.48 -9.41
N CYS A 374 -9.64 8.71 -8.89
CA CYS A 374 -8.80 9.81 -9.35
C CYS A 374 -7.32 9.56 -9.03
N ARG A 375 -7.03 8.94 -7.88
CA ARG A 375 -5.66 8.59 -7.50
C ARG A 375 -5.07 7.56 -8.46
N ASP A 376 -5.82 6.53 -8.84
CA ASP A 376 -5.33 5.50 -9.76
C ASP A 376 -5.01 6.08 -11.15
N ARG A 377 -5.83 7.05 -11.62
CA ARG A 377 -5.54 7.85 -12.83
C ARG A 377 -4.23 8.63 -12.70
N PHE A 378 -4.06 9.38 -11.61
CA PHE A 378 -2.81 10.11 -11.34
C PHE A 378 -1.58 9.19 -11.34
N VAL A 379 -1.65 8.07 -10.62
CA VAL A 379 -0.53 7.14 -10.49
C VAL A 379 -0.16 6.55 -11.85
N SER A 380 -1.14 6.16 -12.67
CA SER A 380 -0.85 5.62 -14.01
C SER A 380 -0.08 6.60 -14.91
N VAL A 381 -0.40 7.90 -14.84
CA VAL A 381 0.32 8.94 -15.59
C VAL A 381 1.70 9.20 -14.99
N CYS A 382 1.83 9.20 -13.66
CA CYS A 382 3.12 9.34 -12.99
C CYS A 382 4.07 8.19 -13.33
N GLU A 383 3.57 6.96 -13.42
CA GLU A 383 4.36 5.78 -13.82
C GLU A 383 4.84 5.87 -15.26
N PHE A 384 3.98 6.32 -16.19
CA PHE A 384 4.41 6.61 -17.56
C PHE A 384 5.51 7.68 -17.61
N TYR A 385 5.36 8.79 -16.89
CA TYR A 385 6.40 9.82 -16.86
C TYR A 385 7.68 9.36 -16.15
N MET A 386 7.61 8.46 -15.16
CA MET A 386 8.79 7.82 -14.58
C MET A 386 9.55 7.04 -15.64
N PHE A 387 8.86 6.21 -16.43
CA PHE A 387 9.47 5.46 -17.53
C PHE A 387 10.13 6.39 -18.56
N ILE A 388 9.43 7.44 -18.99
CA ILE A 388 9.98 8.44 -19.94
C ILE A 388 11.23 9.13 -19.39
N ARG A 389 11.24 9.50 -18.10
CA ARG A 389 12.43 10.08 -17.46
C ARG A 389 13.59 9.09 -17.41
N ASN A 390 13.32 7.83 -17.10
CA ASN A 390 14.34 6.80 -17.02
C ASN A 390 14.99 6.52 -18.38
N ILE A 391 14.21 6.50 -19.48
CA ILE A 391 14.76 6.48 -20.85
C ILE A 391 15.68 7.66 -21.05
N ARG A 392 15.19 8.87 -20.76
CA ARG A 392 15.92 10.12 -20.96
C ARG A 392 17.20 10.24 -20.11
N GLN A 393 17.28 9.52 -19.00
CA GLN A 393 18.44 9.45 -18.10
C GLN A 393 19.43 8.34 -18.48
N GLY A 394 19.14 7.56 -19.53
CA GLY A 394 19.98 6.44 -19.96
C GLY A 394 19.91 5.23 -19.03
N HIS A 395 18.89 5.12 -18.18
CA HIS A 395 18.74 3.98 -17.25
C HIS A 395 18.39 2.67 -17.94
N TYR A 396 17.99 2.73 -19.22
CA TYR A 396 17.68 1.57 -20.05
C TYR A 396 18.72 1.32 -21.15
N ASN A 397 19.93 1.88 -21.02
CA ASN A 397 20.99 1.68 -22.02
C ASN A 397 21.36 0.20 -22.10
N GLY A 398 21.26 -0.38 -23.30
CA GLY A 398 21.51 -1.80 -23.56
C GLY A 398 20.27 -2.70 -23.55
N HIS A 399 19.08 -2.17 -23.25
CA HIS A 399 17.82 -2.90 -23.47
C HIS A 399 17.42 -2.91 -24.95
N ASP A 400 16.71 -3.95 -25.36
CA ASP A 400 16.16 -4.04 -26.71
C ASP A 400 15.03 -3.02 -26.91
N ILE A 401 15.00 -2.40 -28.09
CA ILE A 401 14.05 -1.32 -28.39
C ILE A 401 12.60 -1.85 -28.40
N LEU A 402 12.41 -3.10 -28.81
CA LEU A 402 11.10 -3.74 -28.82
C LEU A 402 10.56 -3.95 -27.40
N GLU A 403 11.40 -4.35 -26.45
CA GLU A 403 11.02 -4.50 -25.04
C GLU A 403 10.59 -3.15 -24.44
N LEU A 404 11.37 -2.09 -24.69
CA LEU A 404 11.02 -0.74 -24.24
C LEU A 404 9.73 -0.23 -24.87
N PHE A 405 9.50 -0.53 -26.15
CA PHE A 405 8.26 -0.17 -26.84
C PHE A 405 7.05 -0.92 -26.25
N GLN A 406 7.20 -2.21 -25.95
CA GLN A 406 6.17 -3.02 -25.29
C GLN A 406 5.84 -2.47 -23.89
N GLU A 407 6.84 -2.07 -23.12
CA GLU A 407 6.63 -1.45 -21.81
C GLU A 407 5.91 -0.09 -21.92
N SER A 408 6.29 0.72 -22.91
CA SER A 408 5.59 1.99 -23.21
C SER A 408 4.11 1.74 -23.54
N THR A 409 3.83 0.68 -24.31
CA THR A 409 2.46 0.28 -24.70
C THR A 409 1.69 -0.23 -23.48
N ARG A 410 2.32 -1.01 -22.60
CA ARG A 410 1.72 -1.49 -21.36
C ARG A 410 1.31 -0.34 -20.44
N LEU A 411 2.16 0.67 -20.29
CA LEU A 411 1.88 1.86 -19.47
C LEU A 411 0.77 2.74 -20.08
N LYS A 412 0.74 2.90 -21.40
CA LYS A 412 -0.37 3.57 -22.10
C LYS A 412 -1.69 2.84 -21.91
N LEU A 413 -1.68 1.52 -22.02
CA LEU A 413 -2.85 0.68 -21.75
C LEU A 413 -3.33 0.80 -20.29
N GLN A 414 -2.40 0.92 -19.33
CA GLN A 414 -2.73 1.17 -17.94
C GLN A 414 -3.42 2.52 -17.73
N MET A 415 -2.97 3.58 -18.41
CA MET A 415 -3.66 4.88 -18.42
C MET A 415 -5.04 4.78 -19.09
N PHE A 416 -5.17 3.98 -20.15
CA PHE A 416 -6.46 3.74 -20.80
C PHE A 416 -7.47 3.05 -19.87
N TYR A 417 -7.04 2.09 -19.06
CA TYR A 417 -7.96 1.41 -18.13
C TYR A 417 -8.26 2.21 -16.87
N SER A 418 -7.41 3.16 -16.50
CA SER A 418 -7.65 3.99 -15.31
C SER A 418 -8.62 5.14 -15.61
N ARG A 419 -8.69 5.63 -16.85
CA ARG A 419 -9.53 6.77 -17.26
C ARG A 419 -11.02 6.48 -17.12
#